data_AF-A0A7C2PGS5-F1
#
_entry.id   AF-A0A7C2PGS5-F1
#
_cell.length_a   1.000
_cell.length_b   1.000
_cell.length_c   1.000
_cell.angle_alpha   90.00
_cell.angle_beta   90.00
_cell.angle_gamma   90.00
#
_symmetry.space_group_name_H-M   'P 1'
#
loop_
_entity.id
_entity.type
_entity.pdbx_description
1 polymer ?
#
loop_
_entity_poly.entity_id
_entity_poly.type
_entity_poly.pdbx_seq_one_letter_code
_entity_poly.pdbx_strand_id
1 'polypeptide(L)'
;MKADYIKPFIKSAIYILKAATGLKARKKRVYFNKGKMSLGGTGIILGIHGDIRGTVAYEFSRDMTIQLASRMNKKSQIVQHDREEFLRLLKSTVGELGNLIS
;
A
#
# COMPACT_ATOMS: atom_id res chain seq x y z
N MET A 1 1.01 -22.17 -1.41
CA MET A 1 1.15 -21.18 -2.51
C MET A 1 2.57 -21.25 -3.07
N LYS A 2 2.77 -21.44 -4.38
CA LYS A 2 4.10 -21.31 -4.99
C LYS A 2 4.54 -19.84 -4.94
N ALA A 3 5.81 -19.57 -4.68
CA ALA A 3 6.37 -18.21 -4.58
C ALA A 3 6.14 -17.38 -5.86
N ASP A 4 5.97 -18.04 -7.00
CA ASP A 4 5.75 -17.40 -8.30
C ASP A 4 4.44 -16.60 -8.37
N TYR A 5 3.41 -17.00 -7.63
CA TYR A 5 2.13 -16.27 -7.59
C TYR A 5 2.23 -14.92 -6.89
N ILE A 6 3.23 -14.70 -6.03
CA ILE A 6 3.41 -13.41 -5.32
C ILE A 6 4.21 -12.40 -6.17
N LYS A 7 5.03 -12.88 -7.12
CA LYS A 7 5.91 -12.02 -7.92
C LYS A 7 5.16 -10.92 -8.69
N PRO A 8 4.00 -11.18 -9.34
CA PRO A 8 3.21 -10.13 -9.99
C PRO A 8 2.80 -9.02 -9.03
N PHE A 9 2.24 -9.36 -7.87
CA PHE A 9 1.78 -8.39 -6.86
C PHE A 9 2.91 -7.48 -6.36
N ILE A 10 4.11 -8.02 -6.15
CA ILE A 10 5.28 -7.22 -5.75
C ILE A 10 5.70 -6.28 -6.88
N LYS A 11 5.75 -6.77 -8.13
CA LYS A 11 6.13 -5.96 -9.29
C LYS A 11 5.13 -4.83 -9.54
N SER A 12 3.83 -5.14 -9.53
CA SER A 12 2.76 -4.17 -9.73
C SER A 12 2.80 -3.09 -8.64
N ALA A 13 2.93 -3.47 -7.37
CA ALA A 13 3.03 -2.50 -6.28
C ALA A 13 4.23 -1.55 -6.43
N ILE A 14 5.42 -2.06 -6.78
CA ILE A 14 6.60 -1.21 -7.01
C ILE A 14 6.38 -0.26 -8.20
N TYR A 15 5.79 -0.77 -9.29
CA TYR A 15 5.51 0.01 -10.48
C TYR A 15 4.50 1.14 -10.19
N ILE A 16 3.35 0.80 -9.59
CA ILE A 16 2.28 1.75 -9.29
C ILE A 16 2.73 2.79 -8.27
N LEU A 17 3.45 2.40 -7.21
CA LEU A 17 3.98 3.38 -6.25
C LEU A 17 4.88 4.41 -6.95
N LYS A 18 5.74 3.96 -7.86
CA LYS A 18 6.59 4.87 -8.64
C LYS A 18 5.77 5.74 -9.59
N ALA A 19 4.79 5.17 -10.30
CA ALA A 19 3.98 5.88 -11.26
C ALA A 19 3.09 6.94 -10.61
N ALA A 20 2.41 6.59 -9.50
CA ALA A 20 1.46 7.45 -8.82
C ALA A 20 2.12 8.53 -7.95
N THR A 21 3.32 8.28 -7.41
CA THR A 21 3.93 9.16 -6.38
C THR A 21 5.36 9.61 -6.68
N GLY A 22 6.00 9.03 -7.69
CA GLY A 22 7.41 9.20 -7.99
C GLY A 22 8.35 8.50 -6.99
N LEU A 23 7.82 7.85 -5.94
CA LEU A 23 8.63 7.19 -4.92
C LEU A 23 9.20 5.87 -5.43
N LYS A 24 10.50 5.66 -5.21
CA LYS A 24 11.19 4.43 -5.61
C LYS A 24 11.15 3.42 -4.46
N ALA A 25 10.21 2.48 -4.52
CA ALA A 25 10.21 1.32 -3.62
C ALA A 25 11.32 0.34 -4.01
N ARG A 26 12.02 -0.21 -3.01
CA ARG A 26 13.04 -1.27 -3.20
C ARG A 26 12.58 -2.56 -2.54
N LYS A 27 12.51 -3.64 -3.31
CA LYS A 27 12.23 -4.98 -2.80
C LYS A 27 13.40 -5.44 -1.92
N LYS A 28 13.13 -5.82 -0.67
CA LYS A 28 14.08 -6.54 0.19
C LYS A 28 13.93 -8.06 -0.03
N ARG A 29 14.20 -8.86 1.00
CA ARG A 29 14.00 -10.32 0.97
C ARG A 29 12.52 -10.66 1.04
N VAL A 30 12.09 -11.64 0.24
CA VAL A 30 10.78 -12.27 0.35
C VAL A 30 10.92 -13.48 1.26
N TYR A 31 10.07 -13.61 2.27
CA TYR A 31 10.12 -14.68 3.24
C TYR A 31 8.71 -15.11 3.68
N PHE A 32 8.59 -16.35 4.10
CA PHE A 32 7.40 -16.84 4.79
C PHE A 32 7.47 -16.37 6.24
N ASN A 33 6.44 -15.68 6.69
CA ASN A 33 6.32 -15.28 8.08
C ASN A 33 5.47 -16.31 8.85
N LYS A 34 5.91 -16.69 10.05
CA LYS A 34 5.15 -17.53 10.98
C LYS A 34 4.74 -16.66 12.17
N GLY A 35 3.45 -16.35 12.27
CA GLY A 35 2.89 -15.49 13.33
C GLY A 35 2.11 -14.29 12.78
N LYS A 36 1.53 -13.49 13.69
CA LYS A 36 0.89 -12.22 13.35
C LYS A 36 1.95 -11.13 13.29
N MET A 37 2.20 -10.56 12.11
CA MET A 37 3.06 -9.39 11.97
C MET A 37 2.24 -8.29 11.33
N SER A 38 2.05 -7.21 12.08
CA SER A 38 1.60 -5.93 11.55
C SER A 38 2.76 -4.95 11.76
N LEU A 39 3.01 -4.12 10.76
CA LEU A 39 3.93 -2.99 10.87
C LEU A 39 3.36 -1.84 11.71
N GLY A 40 2.17 -2.00 12.30
CA GLY A 40 1.44 -0.97 13.07
C GLY A 40 0.94 0.17 12.18
N GLY A 41 0.74 -0.12 10.89
CA GLY A 41 0.55 0.87 9.84
C GLY A 41 -0.90 1.07 9.41
N THR A 42 -1.07 1.89 8.37
CA THR A 42 -2.31 1.94 7.60
C THR A 42 -2.14 1.06 6.37
N GLY A 43 -3.15 0.27 6.05
CA GLY A 43 -3.07 -0.67 4.95
C GLY A 43 -4.41 -0.99 4.33
N ILE A 44 -4.34 -1.82 3.29
CA ILE A 44 -5.47 -2.35 2.54
C ILE A 44 -5.33 -3.86 2.43
N ILE A 45 -6.47 -4.53 2.39
CA ILE A 45 -6.57 -5.96 2.15
C ILE A 45 -7.41 -6.14 0.88
N LEU A 46 -6.80 -6.76 -0.12
CA LEU A 46 -7.44 -7.11 -1.39
C LEU A 46 -7.75 -8.60 -1.39
N GLY A 47 -9.01 -8.94 -1.61
CA GLY A 47 -9.47 -10.31 -1.75
C GLY A 47 -9.34 -10.80 -3.19
N ILE A 48 -8.59 -11.89 -3.40
CA ILE A 48 -8.45 -12.55 -4.69
C ILE A 48 -9.44 -13.71 -4.75
N HIS A 49 -10.28 -13.71 -5.77
CA HIS A 49 -11.28 -14.74 -6.04
C HIS A 49 -11.16 -15.19 -7.50
N GLY A 50 -11.31 -16.49 -7.76
CA GLY A 50 -11.14 -17.11 -9.09
C GLY A 50 -10.37 -18.42 -8.98
N ASP A 51 -9.50 -18.70 -9.96
CA ASP A 51 -8.62 -19.88 -9.97
C ASP A 51 -7.69 -19.96 -8.76
N ILE A 52 -7.43 -18.80 -8.14
CA ILE A 52 -6.69 -18.67 -6.88
C ILE A 52 -7.60 -17.94 -5.90
N ARG A 53 -7.69 -18.47 -4.68
CA ARG A 53 -8.37 -17.81 -3.55
C ARG A 53 -7.36 -17.39 -2.51
N GLY A 54 -7.44 -16.15 -2.05
CA GLY A 54 -6.56 -15.64 -1.01
C GLY A 54 -6.72 -14.14 -0.80
N THR A 55 -5.82 -13.56 -0.02
CA THR A 55 -5.80 -12.12 0.24
C THR A 55 -4.40 -11.58 0.10
N VAL A 56 -4.27 -10.37 -0.44
CA VAL A 56 -3.03 -9.61 -0.45
C VAL A 56 -3.21 -8.40 0.45
N ALA A 57 -2.32 -8.26 1.43
CA ALA A 57 -2.31 -7.11 2.33
C ALA A 57 -1.12 -6.21 1.99
N TYR A 58 -1.38 -4.92 1.80
CA TYR A 58 -0.36 -3.88 1.73
C TYR A 58 -0.45 -3.02 2.98
N GLU A 59 0.64 -2.87 3.71
CA GLU A 59 0.70 -2.09 4.93
C GLU A 59 1.84 -1.08 4.86
N PHE A 60 1.56 0.15 5.26
CA PHE A 60 2.49 1.28 5.22
C PHE A 60 2.59 1.92 6.60
N SER A 61 3.79 2.33 7.02
CA SER A 61 3.93 3.13 8.23
C SER A 61 3.13 4.44 8.11
N ARG A 62 2.82 5.06 9.26
CA ARG A 62 2.12 6.35 9.30
C ARG A 62 2.82 7.41 8.44
N ASP A 63 4.13 7.54 8.60
CA ASP A 63 4.93 8.52 7.86
C ASP A 63 4.91 8.26 6.35
N MET A 64 4.98 6.99 5.94
CA MET A 64 4.88 6.62 4.54
C MET A 64 3.49 6.96 3.99
N THR A 65 2.43 6.70 4.75
CA THR A 65 1.05 7.00 4.35
C THR A 65 0.84 8.50 4.14
N ILE A 66 1.43 9.34 4.99
CA ILE A 66 1.42 10.81 4.85
C ILE A 66 2.16 11.25 3.59
N GLN A 67 3.33 10.66 3.32
CA GLN A 67 4.10 10.96 2.12
C GLN A 67 3.34 10.57 0.85
N LEU A 68 2.73 9.37 0.83
CA LEU A 68 1.90 8.92 -0.29
C LEU A 68 0.75 9.90 -0.54
N ALA A 69 0.01 10.28 0.51
CA ALA A 69 -1.11 11.19 0.39
C ALA A 69 -0.65 12.58 -0.12
N SER A 70 0.47 13.09 0.38
CA SER A 70 0.99 14.40 -0.05
C SER A 70 1.37 14.39 -1.52
N ARG A 71 2.05 13.34 -1.98
CA ARG A 71 2.47 13.17 -3.38
C ARG A 71 1.28 12.98 -4.33
N MET A 72 0.32 12.13 -3.97
CA MET A 72 -0.86 11.87 -4.81
C MET A 72 -1.74 13.12 -4.95
N ASN A 73 -1.79 13.98 -3.93
CA ASN A 73 -2.55 15.22 -3.95
C ASN A 73 -1.75 16.43 -4.48
N LYS A 74 -0.51 16.24 -4.95
CA LYS A 74 0.41 17.31 -5.37
C LYS A 74 0.58 18.43 -4.32
N LYS A 75 0.42 18.10 -3.03
CA LYS A 75 0.62 19.03 -1.91
C LYS A 75 2.02 18.86 -1.35
N SER A 76 2.70 19.97 -1.06
CA SER A 76 4.02 19.97 -0.41
C SER A 76 3.93 19.42 1.02
N GLN A 77 2.85 19.72 1.73
CA GLN A 77 2.50 19.16 3.03
C GLN A 77 0.98 19.04 3.18
N ILE A 78 0.52 17.94 3.76
CA ILE A 78 -0.86 17.82 4.26
C ILE A 78 -0.87 18.34 5.70
N VAL A 79 -1.63 19.39 5.94
CA VAL A 79 -1.73 19.99 7.27
C VAL A 79 -2.78 19.26 8.10
N GLN A 80 -2.41 18.86 9.31
CA GLN A 80 -3.24 18.06 10.23
C GLN A 80 -4.20 18.94 11.05
N HIS A 81 -4.85 19.94 10.45
CA HIS A 81 -5.72 20.86 11.19
C HIS A 81 -7.04 20.20 11.63
N ASP A 82 -7.59 19.33 10.80
CA ASP A 82 -8.75 18.48 11.12
C ASP A 82 -8.32 17.01 11.08
N ARG A 83 -8.46 16.33 12.22
CA ARG A 83 -8.10 14.91 12.37
C ARG A 83 -8.97 14.01 11.50
N GLU A 84 -10.25 14.28 11.37
CA GLU A 84 -11.15 13.46 10.56
C GLU A 84 -10.88 13.62 9.07
N GLU A 85 -10.72 14.85 8.61
CA GLU A 85 -10.38 15.13 7.20
C GLU A 85 -9.04 14.46 6.85
N PHE A 86 -8.05 14.59 7.73
CA PHE A 86 -6.76 13.95 7.56
C PHE A 86 -6.89 12.42 7.47
N LEU A 87 -7.62 11.78 8.39
CA LEU A 87 -7.83 10.33 8.35
C LEU A 87 -8.60 9.88 7.10
N ARG A 88 -9.59 10.66 6.65
CA ARG A 88 -10.31 10.40 5.39
C ARG A 88 -9.38 10.45 4.19
N LEU A 89 -8.51 11.47 4.13
CA LEU A 89 -7.52 11.62 3.06
C LEU A 89 -6.53 10.45 3.02
N LEU A 90 -6.01 10.02 4.18
CA LEU A 90 -5.12 8.86 4.26
C LEU A 90 -5.83 7.59 3.79
N LYS A 91 -7.05 7.32 4.27
CA LYS A 91 -7.86 6.16 3.85
C LYS A 91 -8.12 6.17 2.34
N SER A 92 -8.52 7.32 1.79
CA SER A 92 -8.76 7.48 0.35
C SER A 92 -7.51 7.21 -0.46
N THR A 93 -6.35 7.72 -0.02
CA THR A 93 -5.06 7.51 -0.69
C THR A 93 -4.70 6.03 -0.75
N VAL A 94 -4.79 5.31 0.37
CA VAL A 94 -4.45 3.89 0.41
C VAL A 94 -5.47 3.06 -0.36
N GLY A 95 -6.76 3.41 -0.31
CA GLY A 95 -7.80 2.78 -1.12
C GLY A 95 -7.55 2.91 -2.62
N GLU A 96 -7.17 4.11 -3.07
CA GLU A 96 -6.85 4.36 -4.48
C GLU A 96 -5.61 3.58 -4.94
N LEU A 97 -4.57 3.52 -4.10
CA LEU A 97 -3.42 2.64 -4.38
C LEU A 97 -3.83 1.18 -4.49
N GLY A 98 -4.77 0.72 -3.68
CA GLY A 98 -5.32 -0.63 -3.76
C GLY A 98 -6.01 -0.91 -5.08
N ASN A 99 -6.87 0.02 -5.51
CA ASN A 99 -7.56 -0.08 -6.78
C ASN A 99 -6.59 -0.11 -7.97
N LEU A 100 -5.51 0.67 -7.92
CA LEU A 100 -4.48 0.70 -8.98
C LEU A 100 -3.60 -0.55 -9.03
N ILE A 101 -3.46 -1.27 -7.91
CA ILE A 101 -2.63 -2.48 -7.81
C ILE A 101 -3.43 -3.77 -8.11
N SER A 102 -4.74 -3.76 -7.82
CA SER A 102 -5.65 -4.89 -8.05
C SER A 102 -5.71 -5.29 -9.52
#